data_AF-A0ABD3Y8J7-F1
#
_entry.id   AF-A0ABD3Y8J7-F1
#
_cell.length_a   1.000
_cell.length_b   1.000
_cell.length_c   1.000
_cell.angle_alpha   90.00
_cell.angle_beta   90.00
_cell.angle_gamma   90.00
#
_symmetry.space_group_name_H-M   'P 1'
#
loop_
_entity.id
_entity.type
_entity.pdbx_description
1 polymer ?
#
loop_
_entity_poly.entity_id
_entity_poly.type
_entity_poly.pdbx_seq_one_letter_code
_entity_poly.pdbx_strand_id
1 'polypeptide(L)'
;MTNTNLRRLGLTFMCLIIACVCIHLANSPNDKPIEDGNIKFYKVDVPPRFTKKILNSNSASKSIVKKPQYIIMLNKALLIGAQQQRIEKISDILKMWIKKAPYSCLSWLNQQRATKERTLYISKVMRILISENLSIASDIILSTQEFYSNLNIVNEYLNAQAKVNPYYAIDWLNALDNSNIKKEAELSLLKVWAKHDPIQLLEYLEINTQIKANDRKLIQHELALQLTSQNPQKLQDEFYTYPSLLQPDLAYSIISQWPEGELNKALEWIHMLEGEEAKFYAIQSYIDYTGSSIVGLTPLIEQIHNPTLRARLFDKL
;
A
#
# COMPACT_ATOMS: atom_id res chain seq x y z
N MET A 1 -46.84 -24.36 1.64
CA MET A 1 -46.31 -23.40 2.65
C MET A 1 -45.61 -22.28 1.91
N THR A 2 -46.10 -21.05 2.04
CA THR A 2 -45.67 -19.90 1.23
C THR A 2 -44.47 -19.16 1.82
N ASN A 3 -43.65 -18.60 0.94
CA ASN A 3 -42.36 -17.93 1.20
C ASN A 3 -42.44 -16.73 2.16
N THR A 4 -43.66 -16.27 2.49
CA THR A 4 -43.93 -15.20 3.45
C THR A 4 -43.77 -15.63 4.92
N ASN A 5 -43.93 -16.91 5.24
CA ASN A 5 -43.78 -17.41 6.61
C ASN A 5 -42.31 -17.55 7.03
N LEU A 6 -41.39 -17.80 6.08
CA LEU A 6 -39.95 -17.89 6.37
C LEU A 6 -39.35 -16.52 6.72
N ARG A 7 -39.81 -15.44 6.07
CA ARG A 7 -39.33 -14.07 6.33
C ARG A 7 -39.79 -13.52 7.68
N ARG A 8 -40.98 -13.89 8.15
CA ARG A 8 -41.46 -13.50 9.48
C ARG A 8 -40.69 -14.20 10.61
N LEU A 9 -40.30 -15.46 10.41
CA LEU A 9 -39.52 -16.21 11.40
C LEU A 9 -38.10 -15.63 11.58
N GLY A 10 -37.47 -15.17 10.50
CA GLY A 10 -36.13 -14.56 10.55
C GLY A 10 -36.08 -13.21 11.29
N LEU A 11 -37.09 -12.36 11.10
CA LEU A 11 -37.16 -11.06 11.79
C LEU A 11 -37.42 -11.21 13.29
N THR A 12 -38.26 -12.15 13.70
CA THR A 12 -38.50 -12.42 15.13
C THR A 12 -37.26 -13.00 15.82
N PHE A 13 -36.46 -13.81 15.11
CA PHE A 13 -35.23 -14.37 15.66
C PHE A 13 -34.13 -13.31 15.82
N MET A 14 -34.01 -12.38 14.87
CA MET A 14 -33.08 -11.25 15.01
C MET A 14 -33.44 -10.33 16.20
N CYS A 15 -34.73 -10.01 16.39
CA CYS A 15 -35.14 -9.17 17.52
C CYS A 15 -34.87 -9.85 18.88
N LEU A 16 -35.00 -11.17 18.96
CA LEU A 16 -34.70 -11.94 20.17
C LEU A 16 -33.19 -11.99 20.49
N ILE A 17 -32.33 -12.10 19.47
CA ILE A 17 -30.87 -12.05 19.66
C ILE A 17 -30.43 -10.67 20.15
N ILE A 18 -30.96 -9.59 19.57
CA ILE A 18 -30.64 -8.23 19.99
C ILE A 18 -31.11 -7.99 21.44
N ALA A 19 -32.31 -8.44 21.80
CA ALA A 19 -32.82 -8.32 23.17
C ALA A 19 -31.98 -9.12 24.18
N CYS A 20 -31.54 -10.34 23.85
CA CYS A 20 -30.66 -11.13 24.72
C CYS A 20 -29.29 -10.48 24.92
N VAL A 21 -28.69 -9.90 23.87
CA VAL A 21 -27.40 -9.20 23.97
C VAL A 21 -27.53 -7.94 24.85
N CYS A 22 -28.63 -7.18 24.71
CA CYS A 22 -28.88 -6.01 25.54
C CYS A 22 -29.10 -6.37 27.03
N ILE A 23 -29.79 -7.48 27.31
CA ILE A 23 -30.01 -7.94 28.70
C ILE A 23 -28.72 -8.49 29.31
N HIS A 24 -27.85 -9.12 28.51
CA HIS A 24 -26.57 -9.63 29.00
C HIS A 24 -25.56 -8.51 29.29
N LEU A 25 -25.55 -7.45 28.49
CA LEU A 25 -24.73 -6.26 28.74
C LEU A 25 -25.22 -5.44 29.95
N ALA A 26 -26.52 -5.47 30.26
CA ALA A 26 -27.08 -4.73 31.39
C ALA A 26 -26.87 -5.41 32.76
N ASN A 27 -26.52 -6.70 32.80
CA ASN A 27 -26.48 -7.50 34.03
C ASN A 27 -25.10 -8.08 34.38
N SER A 28 -24.01 -7.59 33.78
CA SER A 28 -22.65 -8.04 34.14
C SER A 28 -22.20 -7.42 35.48
N PRO A 29 -22.02 -8.19 36.57
CA PRO A 29 -21.80 -7.64 37.90
C PRO A 29 -20.31 -7.46 38.24
N ASN A 30 -19.50 -6.97 37.29
CA ASN A 30 -18.06 -6.74 37.50
C ASN A 30 -17.59 -5.46 36.79
N ASP A 31 -18.13 -4.32 37.23
CA ASP A 31 -17.55 -3.02 36.91
C ASP A 31 -16.37 -2.73 37.84
N LYS A 32 -15.17 -3.09 37.38
CA LYS A 32 -13.99 -2.28 37.66
C LYS A 32 -13.83 -1.30 36.49
N PRO A 33 -13.57 -0.01 36.74
CA PRO A 33 -13.38 0.95 35.67
C PRO A 33 -12.18 0.51 34.82
N ILE A 34 -12.46 0.13 33.58
CA ILE A 34 -11.45 -0.08 32.55
C ILE A 34 -10.89 1.32 32.25
N GLU A 35 -9.63 1.56 32.60
CA GLU A 35 -8.89 2.72 32.15
C GLU A 35 -8.93 2.76 30.62
N ASP A 36 -9.34 3.90 30.07
CA ASP A 36 -9.47 4.22 28.66
C ASP A 36 -8.22 3.79 27.86
N GLY A 37 -8.28 2.59 27.29
CA GLY A 37 -7.46 2.21 26.16
C GLY A 37 -7.91 3.03 24.96
N ASN A 38 -7.19 4.12 24.69
CA ASN A 38 -7.36 5.02 23.55
C ASN A 38 -7.51 4.27 22.20
N ILE A 39 -8.74 3.88 21.84
CA ILE A 39 -9.09 3.58 20.46
C ILE A 39 -9.18 4.94 19.75
N LYS A 40 -8.09 5.36 19.12
CA LYS A 40 -8.09 6.51 18.22
C LYS A 40 -8.94 6.16 17.01
N PHE A 41 -10.23 6.50 17.06
CA PHE A 41 -10.98 6.71 15.84
C PHE A 41 -10.32 7.88 15.11
N TYR A 42 -9.52 7.57 14.08
CA TYR A 42 -9.04 8.59 13.17
C TYR A 42 -10.28 9.17 12.49
N LYS A 43 -10.67 10.37 12.92
CA LYS A 43 -11.59 11.21 12.15
C LYS A 43 -10.89 11.42 10.81
N VAL A 44 -11.34 10.69 9.79
CA VAL A 44 -10.84 10.86 8.42
C VAL A 44 -11.37 12.22 7.98
N ASP A 45 -10.55 13.26 8.17
CA ASP A 45 -10.80 14.56 7.56
C ASP A 45 -10.81 14.34 6.05
N VAL A 46 -12.01 14.30 5.48
CA VAL A 46 -12.20 14.15 4.04
C VAL A 46 -11.50 15.34 3.38
N PRO A 47 -10.40 15.13 2.63
CA PRO A 47 -9.67 16.24 2.04
C PRO A 47 -10.57 16.97 1.04
N PRO A 48 -10.39 18.30 0.88
CA PRO A 48 -11.17 19.06 -0.10
C PRO A 48 -11.02 18.42 -1.48
N ARG A 49 -12.16 18.14 -2.13
CA ARG A 49 -12.19 17.57 -3.49
C ARG A 49 -11.25 18.35 -4.40
N PHE A 50 -10.40 17.65 -5.16
CA PHE A 50 -9.49 18.25 -6.14
C PHE A 50 -10.29 19.02 -7.20
N THR A 51 -10.52 20.32 -6.97
CA THR A 51 -10.97 21.20 -8.03
C THR A 51 -9.77 21.49 -8.90
N LYS A 52 -9.82 21.05 -10.17
CA LYS A 52 -8.78 21.31 -11.18
C LYS A 52 -8.62 22.82 -11.34
N LYS A 53 -7.76 23.44 -10.53
CA LYS A 53 -7.45 24.86 -10.61
C LYS A 53 -6.58 25.03 -11.83
N ILE A 54 -7.22 25.37 -12.95
CA ILE A 54 -6.51 25.71 -14.18
C ILE A 54 -5.59 26.87 -13.83
N LEU A 55 -4.27 26.64 -13.90
CA LEU A 55 -3.25 27.67 -13.78
C LEU A 55 -3.43 28.64 -14.95
N ASN A 56 -4.30 29.63 -14.74
CA ASN A 56 -4.56 30.67 -15.70
C ASN A 56 -3.33 31.58 -15.72
N SER A 57 -2.46 31.39 -16.72
CA SER A 57 -1.16 32.06 -16.87
C SER A 57 -1.24 33.56 -17.20
N ASN A 58 -2.40 34.20 -17.02
CA ASN A 58 -2.69 35.55 -17.51
C ASN A 58 -2.63 36.67 -16.46
N SER A 59 -2.10 36.41 -15.26
CA SER A 59 -1.92 37.44 -14.21
C SER A 59 -0.48 37.95 -14.09
N ALA A 60 0.24 38.08 -15.20
CA ALA A 60 1.54 38.76 -15.25
C ALA A 60 1.40 40.11 -15.97
N SER A 61 0.87 41.09 -15.23
CA SER A 61 0.87 42.50 -15.59
C SER A 61 2.29 43.04 -15.79
N LYS A 62 2.47 43.84 -16.84
CA LYS A 62 3.64 44.62 -17.26
C LYS A 62 4.46 45.26 -16.13
N SER A 63 5.33 44.51 -15.47
CA SER A 63 6.52 45.07 -14.84
C SER A 63 7.70 44.73 -15.75
N ILE A 64 8.67 45.65 -15.88
CA ILE A 64 9.94 45.37 -16.55
C ILE A 64 10.70 44.42 -15.61
N VAL A 65 10.32 43.14 -15.65
CA VAL A 65 10.88 42.10 -14.79
C VAL A 65 12.33 41.92 -15.20
N LYS A 66 13.27 42.43 -14.39
CA LYS A 66 14.67 42.01 -14.46
C LYS A 66 14.69 40.49 -14.58
N LYS A 67 15.29 39.96 -15.65
CA LYS A 67 15.37 38.50 -15.87
C LYS A 67 15.77 37.83 -14.55
N PRO A 68 15.00 36.84 -14.06
CA PRO A 68 15.27 36.22 -12.76
C PRO A 68 16.73 35.77 -12.69
N GLN A 69 17.41 36.04 -11.57
CA GLN A 69 18.83 35.73 -11.38
C GLN A 69 19.20 34.29 -11.79
N TYR A 70 18.28 33.34 -11.56
CA TYR A 70 18.41 31.94 -11.96
C TYR A 70 18.54 31.73 -13.48
N ILE A 71 17.80 32.47 -14.30
CA ILE A 71 17.87 32.39 -15.76
C ILE A 71 19.26 32.79 -16.25
N ILE A 72 19.85 33.83 -15.66
CA ILE A 72 21.20 34.28 -16.02
C ILE A 72 22.24 33.19 -15.68
N MET A 73 22.11 32.56 -14.51
CA MET A 73 22.98 31.46 -14.10
C MET A 73 22.84 30.24 -15.02
N LEU A 74 21.60 29.87 -15.38
CA LEU A 74 21.33 28.74 -16.28
C LEU A 74 21.87 28.98 -17.69
N ASN A 75 21.70 30.18 -18.24
CA ASN A 75 22.24 30.52 -19.56
C ASN A 75 23.77 30.41 -19.58
N LYS A 76 24.46 30.81 -18.51
CA LYS A 76 25.92 30.61 -18.38
C LYS A 76 26.28 29.13 -18.28
N ALA A 77 25.53 28.36 -17.48
CA ALA A 77 25.79 26.93 -17.30
C ALA A 77 25.57 26.13 -18.59
N LEU A 78 24.62 26.53 -19.44
CA LEU A 78 24.37 25.91 -20.74
C LEU A 78 25.56 26.03 -21.73
N LEU A 79 26.46 26.99 -21.53
CA LEU A 79 27.66 27.18 -22.36
C LEU A 79 28.80 26.22 -21.99
N ILE A 80 28.68 25.46 -20.90
CA ILE A 80 29.69 24.47 -20.49
C ILE A 80 29.70 23.33 -21.50
N GLY A 81 30.80 23.13 -22.23
CA GLY A 81 30.93 22.07 -23.23
C GLY A 81 30.94 20.67 -22.63
N ALA A 82 31.65 20.48 -21.52
CA ALA A 82 31.72 19.20 -20.82
C ALA A 82 30.36 18.81 -20.23
N GLN A 83 29.75 17.75 -20.77
CA GLN A 83 28.39 17.34 -20.44
C GLN A 83 28.15 17.09 -18.95
N GLN A 84 29.06 16.36 -18.29
CA GLN A 84 28.90 16.04 -16.87
C GLN A 84 28.91 17.29 -15.98
N GLN A 85 29.86 18.20 -16.21
CA GLN A 85 29.96 19.47 -15.48
C GLN A 85 28.74 20.37 -15.73
N ARG A 86 28.24 20.39 -16.98
CA ARG A 86 27.01 21.11 -17.33
C ARG A 86 25.81 20.57 -16.55
N ILE A 87 25.64 19.24 -16.53
CA ILE A 87 24.53 18.59 -15.83
C ILE A 87 24.56 18.90 -14.34
N GLU A 88 25.73 18.78 -13.70
CA GLU A 88 25.92 19.09 -12.28
C GLU A 88 25.58 20.56 -12.00
N LYS A 89 26.19 21.49 -12.74
CA LYS A 89 25.99 22.92 -12.52
C LYS A 89 24.54 23.34 -12.70
N ILE A 90 23.86 22.85 -13.73
CA ILE A 90 22.44 23.12 -13.96
C ILE A 90 21.60 22.52 -12.83
N SER A 91 21.89 21.28 -12.41
CA SER A 91 21.16 20.63 -11.32
C SER A 91 21.22 21.43 -10.02
N ASP A 92 22.40 21.98 -9.67
CA ASP A 92 22.56 22.80 -8.47
C ASP A 92 21.73 24.09 -8.51
N ILE A 93 21.75 24.77 -9.66
CA ILE A 93 20.96 25.99 -9.85
C ILE A 93 19.48 25.69 -9.74
N LEU A 94 19.01 24.60 -10.38
CA LEU A 94 17.62 24.17 -10.32
C LEU A 94 17.19 23.77 -8.92
N LYS A 95 18.06 23.10 -8.15
CA LYS A 95 17.82 22.77 -6.73
C LYS A 95 17.59 24.02 -5.89
N MET A 96 18.35 25.08 -6.11
CA MET A 96 18.11 26.34 -5.40
C MET A 96 16.83 27.04 -5.87
N TRP A 97 16.51 26.94 -7.17
CA TRP A 97 15.36 27.63 -7.75
C TRP A 97 14.03 26.97 -7.37
N ILE A 98 13.93 25.64 -7.43
CA ILE A 98 12.70 24.90 -7.12
C ILE A 98 12.21 25.19 -5.69
N LYS A 99 13.12 25.41 -4.75
CA LYS A 99 12.81 25.77 -3.35
C LYS A 99 12.12 27.12 -3.18
N LYS A 100 12.38 28.07 -4.08
CA LYS A 100 11.86 29.44 -3.97
C LYS A 100 10.67 29.71 -4.89
N ALA A 101 10.69 29.13 -6.09
CA ALA A 101 9.70 29.39 -7.13
C ALA A 101 9.48 28.13 -7.99
N PRO A 102 8.80 27.11 -7.45
CA PRO A 102 8.70 25.79 -8.07
C PRO A 102 8.03 25.84 -9.45
N TYR A 103 6.92 26.57 -9.59
CA TYR A 103 6.21 26.74 -10.87
C TYR A 103 7.08 27.44 -11.93
N SER A 104 7.83 28.49 -11.57
CA SER A 104 8.71 29.18 -12.51
C SER A 104 9.88 28.31 -12.97
N CYS A 105 10.47 27.55 -12.04
CA CYS A 105 11.56 26.61 -12.34
C CYS A 105 11.09 25.53 -13.34
N LEU A 106 9.93 24.91 -13.09
CA LEU A 106 9.38 23.88 -13.98
C LEU A 106 8.86 24.45 -15.30
N SER A 107 8.28 25.65 -15.29
CA SER A 107 7.93 26.35 -16.54
C SER A 107 9.16 26.57 -17.42
N TRP A 108 10.31 26.94 -16.84
CA TRP A 108 11.55 27.09 -17.61
C TRP A 108 12.03 25.74 -18.16
N LEU A 109 12.00 24.67 -17.35
CA LEU A 109 12.36 23.32 -17.80
C LEU A 109 11.47 22.83 -18.95
N ASN A 110 10.17 23.15 -18.93
CA ASN A 110 9.22 22.78 -19.97
C ASN A 110 9.41 23.55 -21.28
N GLN A 111 10.05 24.71 -21.24
CA GLN A 111 10.42 25.47 -22.45
C GLN A 111 11.73 24.96 -23.08
N GLN A 112 12.49 24.12 -22.39
CA GLN A 112 13.73 23.57 -22.94
C GLN A 112 13.44 22.52 -24.02
N ARG A 113 14.34 22.38 -24.99
CA ARG A 113 14.26 21.32 -26.01
C ARG A 113 14.18 19.95 -25.34
N ALA A 114 13.28 19.10 -25.82
CA ALA A 114 13.16 17.71 -25.38
C ALA A 114 14.46 16.94 -25.69
N THR A 115 15.31 16.79 -24.68
CA THR A 115 16.59 16.07 -24.74
C THR A 115 16.70 15.13 -23.54
N LYS A 116 17.60 14.14 -23.61
CA LYS A 116 17.86 13.24 -22.48
C LYS A 116 18.30 14.01 -21.22
N GLU A 117 19.07 15.08 -21.38
CA GLU A 117 19.48 15.94 -20.26
C GLU A 117 18.29 16.63 -19.59
N ARG A 118 17.33 17.16 -20.37
CA ARG A 118 16.09 17.75 -19.83
C ARG A 118 15.34 16.75 -18.96
N THR A 119 15.19 15.50 -19.40
CA THR A 119 14.54 14.44 -18.62
C THR A 119 15.24 14.18 -17.29
N LEU A 120 16.59 14.19 -17.28
CA LEU A 120 17.37 14.07 -16.04
C LEU A 120 17.12 15.26 -15.08
N TYR A 121 17.06 16.48 -15.61
CA TYR A 121 16.77 17.67 -14.80
C TYR A 121 15.37 17.63 -14.20
N ILE A 122 14.35 17.28 -15.00
CA ILE A 122 12.97 17.12 -14.52
C ILE A 122 12.92 16.08 -13.40
N SER A 123 13.53 14.92 -13.60
CA SER A 123 13.53 13.85 -12.60
C SER A 123 14.17 14.30 -11.28
N LYS A 124 15.32 14.99 -11.34
CA LYS A 124 15.98 15.53 -10.13
C LYS A 124 15.13 16.59 -9.43
N VAL A 125 14.55 17.52 -10.19
CA VAL A 125 13.72 18.59 -9.65
C VAL A 125 12.45 18.05 -9.01
N MET A 126 11.78 17.09 -9.65
CA MET A 126 10.59 16.44 -9.11
C MET A 126 10.89 15.69 -7.82
N ARG A 127 12.01 14.94 -7.75
CA ARG A 127 12.41 14.25 -6.52
C ARG A 127 12.63 15.22 -5.35
N ILE A 128 13.31 16.34 -5.60
CA ILE A 128 13.49 17.40 -4.59
C ILE A 128 12.13 17.92 -4.14
N LEU A 129 11.26 18.26 -5.09
CA LEU A 129 9.93 18.81 -4.79
C LEU A 129 9.06 17.83 -4.01
N ILE A 130 9.03 16.55 -4.38
CA ILE A 130 8.32 15.48 -3.66
C ILE A 130 8.84 15.35 -2.23
N SER A 131 10.15 15.42 -2.04
CA SER A 131 10.75 15.30 -0.70
C SER A 131 10.55 16.52 0.20
N GLU A 132 10.43 17.72 -0.36
CA GLU A 132 10.38 18.97 0.41
C GLU A 132 8.97 19.55 0.54
N ASN A 133 8.09 19.32 -0.45
CA ASN A 133 6.73 19.85 -0.46
C ASN A 133 5.78 18.97 -1.29
N LEU A 134 5.23 17.93 -0.66
CA LEU A 134 4.29 16.99 -1.28
C LEU A 134 3.03 17.68 -1.85
N SER A 135 2.53 18.72 -1.19
CA SER A 135 1.34 19.45 -1.65
C SER A 135 1.59 20.15 -2.99
N ILE A 136 2.69 20.90 -3.11
CA ILE A 136 3.06 21.55 -4.37
C ILE A 136 3.40 20.49 -5.45
N ALA A 137 4.08 19.40 -5.06
CA ALA A 137 4.38 18.30 -5.98
C ALA A 137 3.10 17.71 -6.61
N SER A 138 2.10 17.40 -5.78
CA SER A 138 0.78 16.92 -6.19
C SER A 138 0.15 17.82 -7.25
N ASP A 139 0.05 19.12 -6.95
CA ASP A 139 -0.59 20.10 -7.84
C ASP A 139 0.12 20.19 -9.19
N ILE A 140 1.45 20.17 -9.19
CA ILE A 140 2.24 20.28 -10.41
C ILE A 140 2.14 19.01 -11.26
N ILE A 141 2.17 17.83 -10.64
CA ILE A 141 2.02 16.55 -11.37
C ILE A 141 0.64 16.48 -12.03
N LEU A 142 -0.43 16.82 -11.31
CA LEU A 142 -1.80 16.77 -11.85
C LEU A 142 -2.07 17.84 -12.93
N SER A 143 -1.42 18.99 -12.85
CA SER A 143 -1.58 20.06 -13.83
C SER A 143 -0.71 19.92 -15.08
N THR A 144 0.23 18.96 -15.11
CA THR A 144 1.18 18.78 -16.20
C THR A 144 1.08 17.38 -16.82
N GLN A 145 0.53 17.28 -18.04
CA GLN A 145 0.30 15.99 -18.71
C GLN A 145 1.54 15.11 -18.85
N GLU A 146 2.70 15.71 -19.13
CA GLU A 146 3.97 14.99 -19.20
C GLU A 146 4.33 14.27 -17.89
N PHE A 147 3.93 14.83 -16.74
CA PHE A 147 4.30 14.30 -15.42
C PHE A 147 3.37 13.19 -14.97
N TYR A 148 2.04 13.37 -15.04
CA TYR A 148 1.12 12.29 -14.66
C TYR A 148 1.11 11.12 -15.65
N SER A 149 1.65 11.30 -16.86
CA SER A 149 1.86 10.22 -17.83
C SER A 149 3.19 9.48 -17.60
N ASN A 150 4.02 9.95 -16.67
CA ASN A 150 5.30 9.34 -16.33
C ASN A 150 5.16 8.51 -15.05
N LEU A 151 5.12 7.19 -15.22
CA LEU A 151 4.95 6.25 -14.12
C LEU A 151 5.99 6.42 -13.01
N ASN A 152 7.24 6.74 -13.35
CA ASN A 152 8.29 6.89 -12.34
C ASN A 152 8.03 8.09 -11.43
N ILE A 153 7.58 9.22 -11.98
CA ILE A 153 7.25 10.41 -11.18
C ILE A 153 6.00 10.13 -10.32
N VAL A 154 5.00 9.47 -10.89
CA VAL A 154 3.79 9.05 -10.16
C VAL A 154 4.14 8.13 -9.00
N ASN A 155 4.94 7.09 -9.24
CA ASN A 155 5.36 6.16 -8.19
C ASN A 155 6.25 6.84 -7.13
N GLU A 156 7.19 7.72 -7.52
CA GLU A 156 7.98 8.49 -6.54
C GLU A 156 7.07 9.33 -5.63
N TYR A 157 6.05 9.99 -6.19
CA TYR A 157 5.08 10.77 -5.42
C TYR A 157 4.25 9.88 -4.49
N LEU A 158 3.63 8.82 -5.03
CA LEU A 158 2.78 7.91 -4.25
C LEU A 158 3.56 7.21 -3.13
N ASN A 159 4.80 6.81 -3.38
CA ASN A 159 5.64 6.19 -2.35
C ASN A 159 5.95 7.14 -1.20
N ALA A 160 6.08 8.44 -1.47
CA ALA A 160 6.26 9.44 -0.43
C ALA A 160 4.93 9.75 0.28
N GLN A 161 3.85 9.90 -0.48
CA GLN A 161 2.52 10.22 0.04
C GLN A 161 1.94 9.08 0.90
N ALA A 162 2.14 7.82 0.52
CA ALA A 162 1.65 6.65 1.26
C ALA A 162 2.20 6.55 2.68
N LYS A 163 3.42 7.07 2.91
CA LYS A 163 4.05 7.12 4.24
C LYS A 163 3.49 8.23 5.13
N VAL A 164 2.76 9.18 4.55
CA VAL A 164 2.19 10.32 5.27
C VAL A 164 0.69 10.15 5.44
N ASN A 165 -0.01 9.88 4.34
CA ASN A 165 -1.44 9.64 4.31
C ASN A 165 -1.78 8.77 3.08
N PRO A 166 -1.92 7.45 3.26
CA PRO A 166 -2.19 6.53 2.16
C PRO A 166 -3.60 6.66 1.58
N TYR A 167 -4.60 7.05 2.37
CA TYR A 167 -5.94 7.34 1.84
C TYR A 167 -5.92 8.52 0.87
N TYR A 168 -5.20 9.59 1.21
CA TYR A 168 -4.99 10.71 0.28
C TYR A 168 -4.23 10.25 -0.98
N ALA A 169 -3.27 9.33 -0.85
CA ALA A 169 -2.57 8.77 -2.01
C ALA A 169 -3.53 8.03 -2.96
N ILE A 170 -4.50 7.27 -2.43
CA ILE A 170 -5.56 6.61 -3.19
C ILE A 170 -6.46 7.64 -3.89
N ASP A 171 -6.91 8.67 -3.17
CA ASP A 171 -7.74 9.73 -3.75
C ASP A 171 -7.01 10.48 -4.87
N TRP A 172 -5.74 10.81 -4.64
CA TRP A 172 -4.89 11.45 -5.63
C TRP A 172 -4.68 10.57 -6.88
N LEU A 173 -4.42 9.27 -6.68
CA LEU A 173 -4.30 8.30 -7.76
C LEU A 173 -5.60 8.17 -8.56
N ASN A 174 -6.75 8.27 -7.88
CA ASN A 174 -8.05 8.24 -8.50
C ASN A 174 -8.35 9.48 -9.36
N ALA A 175 -7.68 10.59 -9.11
CA ALA A 175 -7.78 11.82 -9.90
C ALA A 175 -6.97 11.79 -11.21
N LEU A 176 -6.17 10.73 -11.46
CA LEU A 176 -5.44 10.59 -12.71
C LEU A 176 -6.36 10.21 -13.88
N ASP A 177 -6.25 10.94 -14.99
CA ASP A 177 -7.02 10.68 -16.22
C ASP A 177 -6.52 9.42 -16.98
N ASN A 178 -5.28 8.98 -16.75
CA ASN A 178 -4.66 7.86 -17.46
C ASN A 178 -4.90 6.51 -16.74
N SER A 179 -5.80 5.69 -17.29
CA SER A 179 -6.18 4.39 -16.70
C SER A 179 -5.03 3.38 -16.59
N ASN A 180 -4.07 3.41 -17.52
CA ASN A 180 -2.95 2.46 -17.52
C ASN A 180 -1.96 2.78 -16.40
N ILE A 181 -1.58 4.06 -16.29
CA ILE A 181 -0.74 4.54 -15.19
C ILE A 181 -1.42 4.29 -13.85
N LYS A 182 -2.72 4.57 -13.77
CA LYS A 182 -3.52 4.37 -12.54
C LYS A 182 -3.44 2.93 -12.04
N LYS A 183 -3.68 1.95 -12.91
CA LYS A 183 -3.65 0.53 -12.54
C LYS A 183 -2.28 0.08 -12.05
N GLU A 184 -1.21 0.47 -12.74
CA GLU A 184 0.15 0.05 -12.37
C GLU A 184 0.61 0.72 -11.06
N ALA A 185 0.28 2.00 -10.90
CA ALA A 185 0.59 2.77 -9.72
C ALA A 185 -0.23 2.33 -8.48
N GLU A 186 -1.46 1.85 -8.65
CA GLU A 186 -2.30 1.30 -7.56
C GLU A 186 -1.60 0.13 -6.87
N LEU A 187 -1.13 -0.84 -7.65
CA LEU A 187 -0.41 -1.98 -7.10
C LEU A 187 0.87 -1.55 -6.36
N SER A 188 1.65 -0.61 -6.91
CA SER A 188 2.86 -0.10 -6.25
C SER A 188 2.53 0.61 -4.94
N LEU A 189 1.47 1.42 -4.94
CA LEU A 189 1.01 2.15 -3.76
C LEU A 189 0.63 1.18 -2.63
N LEU A 190 -0.19 0.18 -2.92
CA LEU A 190 -0.62 -0.81 -1.94
C LEU A 190 0.56 -1.61 -1.37
N LYS A 191 1.57 -1.95 -2.19
CA LYS A 191 2.81 -2.59 -1.69
C LYS A 191 3.60 -1.71 -0.73
N VAL A 192 3.69 -0.39 -0.99
CA VAL A 192 4.36 0.52 -0.06
C VAL A 192 3.56 0.72 1.21
N TRP A 193 2.24 0.79 1.10
CA TRP A 193 1.35 0.86 2.25
C TRP A 193 1.51 -0.38 3.15
N ALA A 194 1.54 -1.59 2.57
CA ALA A 194 1.74 -2.84 3.31
C ALA A 194 3.00 -2.82 4.18
N LYS A 195 4.08 -2.22 3.66
CA LYS A 195 5.37 -2.10 4.35
C LYS A 195 5.37 -1.09 5.49
N HIS A 196 4.53 -0.06 5.40
CA HIS A 196 4.52 1.03 6.35
C HIS A 196 3.47 0.83 7.45
N ASP A 197 2.27 0.41 7.08
CA ASP A 197 1.14 0.19 7.98
C ASP A 197 0.30 -1.00 7.49
N PRO A 198 0.75 -2.24 7.75
CA PRO A 198 0.06 -3.43 7.27
C PRO A 198 -1.34 -3.61 7.87
N ILE A 199 -1.57 -3.15 9.10
CA ILE A 199 -2.87 -3.26 9.76
C ILE A 199 -3.88 -2.33 9.10
N GLN A 200 -3.52 -1.06 8.87
CA GLN A 200 -4.41 -0.14 8.19
C GLN A 200 -4.70 -0.56 6.74
N LEU A 201 -3.71 -1.14 6.04
CA LEU A 201 -3.96 -1.69 4.72
C LEU A 201 -4.89 -2.91 4.76
N LEU A 202 -4.79 -3.77 5.77
CA LEU A 202 -5.70 -4.89 5.94
C LEU A 202 -7.16 -4.42 6.07
N GLU A 203 -7.41 -3.44 6.94
CA GLU A 203 -8.72 -2.80 7.10
C GLU A 203 -9.24 -2.23 5.77
N TYR A 204 -8.36 -1.57 4.99
CA TYR A 204 -8.71 -1.06 3.67
C TYR A 204 -9.12 -2.17 2.70
N LEU A 205 -8.42 -3.32 2.69
CA LEU A 205 -8.71 -4.44 1.79
C LEU A 205 -10.03 -5.15 2.13
N GLU A 206 -10.43 -5.17 3.40
CA GLU A 206 -11.71 -5.74 3.83
C GLU A 206 -12.89 -4.94 3.28
N ILE A 207 -12.77 -3.61 3.28
CA ILE A 207 -13.81 -2.71 2.81
C ILE A 207 -13.80 -2.62 1.28
N ASN A 208 -12.62 -2.54 0.67
CA ASN A 208 -12.49 -2.32 -0.77
C ASN A 208 -12.40 -3.64 -1.54
N THR A 209 -13.55 -4.16 -1.99
CA THR A 209 -13.65 -5.43 -2.74
C THR A 209 -13.37 -5.32 -4.23
N GLN A 210 -13.16 -4.11 -4.77
CA GLN A 210 -13.03 -3.87 -6.22
C GLN A 210 -11.63 -4.17 -6.78
N ILE A 211 -10.64 -4.38 -5.91
CA ILE A 211 -9.29 -4.77 -6.30
C ILE A 211 -9.34 -6.14 -7.00
N LYS A 212 -8.72 -6.23 -8.17
CA LYS A 212 -8.68 -7.46 -8.98
C LYS A 212 -8.12 -8.61 -8.17
N ALA A 213 -8.70 -9.80 -8.32
CA ALA A 213 -8.33 -10.98 -7.53
C ALA A 213 -6.82 -11.27 -7.53
N ASN A 214 -6.15 -11.18 -8.69
CA ASN A 214 -4.71 -11.39 -8.79
C ASN A 214 -3.90 -10.33 -8.03
N ASP A 215 -4.28 -9.06 -8.17
CA ASP A 215 -3.60 -7.96 -7.48
C ASP A 215 -3.83 -8.04 -5.96
N ARG A 216 -5.06 -8.37 -5.54
CA ARG A 216 -5.39 -8.63 -4.14
C ARG A 216 -4.53 -9.73 -3.55
N LYS A 217 -4.40 -10.87 -4.24
CA LYS A 217 -3.56 -12.00 -3.79
C LYS A 217 -2.09 -11.57 -3.62
N LEU A 218 -1.55 -10.78 -4.55
CA LEU A 218 -0.19 -10.26 -4.43
C LEU A 218 -0.03 -9.34 -3.22
N ILE A 219 -1.01 -8.49 -2.91
CA ILE A 219 -0.98 -7.62 -1.75
C ILE A 219 -1.16 -8.40 -0.44
N GLN A 220 -2.05 -9.40 -0.41
CA GLN A 220 -2.24 -10.27 0.77
C GLN A 220 -0.96 -11.04 1.11
N HIS A 221 -0.27 -11.55 0.09
CA HIS A 221 1.03 -12.17 0.28
C HIS A 221 2.07 -11.19 0.86
N GLU A 222 2.17 -9.97 0.32
CA GLU A 222 3.08 -8.95 0.88
C GLU A 222 2.68 -8.58 2.32
N LEU A 223 1.39 -8.42 2.61
CA LEU A 223 0.88 -8.17 3.96
C LEU A 223 1.28 -9.26 4.94
N ALA A 224 1.10 -10.52 4.56
CA ALA A 224 1.49 -11.66 5.40
C ALA A 224 2.99 -11.64 5.71
N LEU A 225 3.83 -11.41 4.70
CA LEU A 225 5.28 -11.26 4.91
C LEU A 225 5.62 -10.10 5.86
N GLN A 226 4.98 -8.93 5.68
CA GLN A 226 5.25 -7.77 6.52
C GLN A 226 4.80 -8.01 7.97
N LEU A 227 3.60 -8.53 8.19
CA LEU A 227 3.09 -8.86 9.52
C LEU A 227 4.01 -9.89 10.20
N THR A 228 4.37 -10.98 9.50
CA THR A 228 5.26 -12.03 10.04
C THR A 228 6.63 -11.49 10.40
N SER A 229 7.20 -10.60 9.57
CA SER A 229 8.50 -9.99 9.86
C SER A 229 8.52 -9.11 11.11
N GLN A 230 7.38 -8.54 11.50
CA GLN A 230 7.29 -7.65 12.66
C GLN A 230 7.17 -8.42 13.98
N ASN A 231 6.32 -9.45 14.04
CA ASN A 231 6.15 -10.26 15.24
C ASN A 231 5.57 -11.66 14.91
N PRO A 232 6.40 -12.64 14.55
CA PRO A 232 5.92 -13.96 14.12
C PRO A 232 5.24 -14.73 15.25
N GLN A 233 5.67 -14.56 16.51
CA GLN A 233 5.08 -15.22 17.66
C GLN A 233 3.66 -14.71 17.92
N LYS A 234 3.48 -13.39 17.98
CA LYS A 234 2.16 -12.78 18.17
C LYS A 234 1.17 -13.22 17.09
N LEU A 235 1.63 -13.35 15.85
CA LEU A 235 0.79 -13.84 14.76
C LEU A 235 0.36 -15.29 14.89
N GLN A 236 1.16 -16.15 15.51
CA GLN A 236 0.74 -17.51 15.81
C GLN A 236 -0.40 -17.51 16.84
N ASP A 237 -0.25 -16.70 17.90
CA ASP A 237 -1.24 -16.58 18.98
C ASP A 237 -2.56 -15.96 18.50
N GLU A 238 -2.47 -14.98 17.60
CA GLU A 238 -3.60 -14.22 17.07
C GLU A 238 -4.07 -14.72 15.69
N PHE A 239 -3.57 -15.86 15.20
CA PHE A 239 -3.77 -16.33 13.81
C PHE A 239 -5.24 -16.29 13.36
N TYR A 240 -6.15 -16.78 14.20
CA TYR A 240 -7.58 -16.85 13.89
C TYR A 240 -8.34 -15.53 14.02
N THR A 241 -7.68 -14.48 14.52
CA THR A 241 -8.27 -13.13 14.55
C THR A 241 -8.19 -12.43 13.19
N TYR A 242 -7.30 -12.91 12.30
CA TYR A 242 -7.15 -12.38 10.95
C TYR A 242 -8.22 -12.93 10.00
N PRO A 243 -8.59 -12.17 8.96
CA PRO A 243 -9.54 -12.62 7.95
C PRO A 243 -9.16 -13.96 7.35
N SER A 244 -10.13 -14.86 7.16
CA SER A 244 -9.92 -16.20 6.60
C SER A 244 -9.21 -16.18 5.24
N LEU A 245 -9.45 -15.14 4.44
CA LEU A 245 -8.79 -14.90 3.16
C LEU A 245 -7.28 -14.61 3.26
N LEU A 246 -6.78 -14.18 4.42
CA LEU A 246 -5.36 -13.88 4.68
C LEU A 246 -4.65 -15.04 5.39
N GLN A 247 -5.39 -15.88 6.10
CA GLN A 247 -4.85 -17.01 6.87
C GLN A 247 -3.95 -17.96 6.06
N PRO A 248 -4.24 -18.33 4.80
CA PRO A 248 -3.34 -19.13 3.98
C PRO A 248 -1.95 -18.50 3.77
N ASP A 249 -1.90 -17.20 3.44
CA ASP A 249 -0.64 -16.48 3.22
C ASP A 249 0.12 -16.27 4.54
N LEU A 250 -0.59 -16.04 5.64
CA LEU A 250 0.00 -15.97 6.99
C LEU A 250 0.59 -17.32 7.40
N ALA A 251 -0.13 -18.41 7.18
CA ALA A 251 0.33 -19.75 7.53
C ALA A 251 1.60 -20.12 6.77
N TYR A 252 1.66 -19.79 5.48
CA TYR A 252 2.88 -19.93 4.69
C TYR A 252 4.03 -19.08 5.26
N SER A 253 3.76 -17.81 5.52
CA SER A 253 4.77 -16.84 5.96
C SER A 253 5.33 -17.18 7.35
N ILE A 254 4.48 -17.56 8.31
CA ILE A 254 4.87 -17.96 9.67
C ILE A 254 5.86 -19.12 9.64
N ILE A 255 5.56 -20.18 8.87
CA ILE A 255 6.45 -21.34 8.75
C ILE A 255 7.79 -20.98 8.10
N SER A 256 7.79 -20.11 7.09
CA SER A 256 9.01 -19.69 6.40
C SER A 256 9.99 -18.90 7.27
N GLN A 257 9.51 -18.36 8.40
CA GLN A 257 10.29 -17.59 9.36
C GLN A 257 10.58 -18.38 10.64
N TRP A 258 10.21 -19.66 10.69
CA TRP A 258 10.46 -20.50 11.86
C TRP A 258 11.96 -20.75 12.02
N PRO A 259 12.54 -20.70 13.23
CA PRO A 259 13.95 -21.02 13.42
C PRO A 259 14.27 -22.47 13.05
N GLU A 260 15.38 -22.72 12.35
CA GLU A 260 15.82 -24.07 11.95
C GLU A 260 15.91 -25.05 13.14
N GLY A 261 16.30 -24.56 14.32
CA GLY A 261 16.38 -25.37 15.55
C GLY A 261 15.03 -25.74 16.17
N GLU A 262 13.91 -25.23 15.65
CA GLU A 262 12.58 -25.36 16.24
C GLU A 262 11.55 -26.02 15.30
N LEU A 263 12.00 -26.74 14.27
CA LEU A 263 11.14 -27.39 13.28
C LEU A 263 10.08 -28.34 13.87
N ASN A 264 10.37 -28.97 15.02
CA ASN A 264 9.39 -29.82 15.69
C ASN A 264 8.20 -29.00 16.23
N LYS A 265 8.45 -27.80 16.77
CA LYS A 265 7.38 -26.89 17.20
C LYS A 265 6.57 -26.39 16.01
N ALA A 266 7.20 -26.18 14.86
CA ALA A 266 6.52 -25.82 13.63
C ALA A 266 5.52 -26.93 13.21
N LEU A 267 5.93 -28.20 13.26
CA LEU A 267 5.05 -29.34 12.99
C LEU A 267 3.89 -29.45 14.00
N GLU A 268 4.15 -29.24 15.28
CA GLU A 268 3.11 -29.20 16.32
C GLU A 268 2.09 -28.11 16.02
N TRP A 269 2.56 -26.91 15.64
CA TRP A 269 1.68 -25.82 15.24
C TRP A 269 0.86 -26.15 13.99
N ILE A 270 1.48 -26.74 12.95
CA ILE A 270 0.78 -27.21 11.74
C ILE A 270 -0.31 -28.22 12.10
N HIS A 271 -0.05 -29.12 13.06
CA HIS A 271 -1.03 -30.10 13.51
C HIS A 271 -2.28 -29.45 14.12
N MET A 272 -2.07 -28.38 14.91
CA MET A 272 -3.12 -27.61 15.56
C MET A 272 -3.88 -26.65 14.63
N LEU A 273 -3.39 -26.41 13.41
CA LEU A 273 -4.07 -25.54 12.45
C LEU A 273 -5.44 -26.11 12.05
N GLU A 274 -6.46 -25.27 12.12
CA GLU A 274 -7.78 -25.48 11.57
C GLU A 274 -7.86 -24.86 10.17
N GLY A 275 -8.76 -25.40 9.33
CA GLY A 275 -8.93 -24.94 7.95
C GLY A 275 -7.97 -25.61 6.96
N GLU A 276 -8.54 -26.13 5.86
CA GLU A 276 -7.78 -26.92 4.90
C GLU A 276 -6.74 -26.10 4.13
N GLU A 277 -7.08 -24.87 3.72
CA GLU A 277 -6.16 -24.02 2.96
C GLU A 277 -4.99 -23.55 3.83
N ALA A 278 -5.25 -23.06 5.04
CA ALA A 278 -4.20 -22.67 5.97
C ALA A 278 -3.23 -23.83 6.27
N LYS A 279 -3.76 -25.01 6.59
CA LYS A 279 -2.96 -26.22 6.82
C LYS A 279 -2.16 -26.63 5.57
N PHE A 280 -2.78 -26.61 4.38
CA PHE A 280 -2.10 -26.89 3.12
C PHE A 280 -0.90 -25.95 2.91
N TYR A 281 -1.09 -24.64 3.06
CA TYR A 281 -0.03 -23.65 2.85
C TYR A 281 1.07 -23.73 3.91
N ALA A 282 0.72 -24.06 5.16
CA ALA A 282 1.71 -24.30 6.22
C ALA A 282 2.59 -25.53 5.91
N ILE A 283 1.98 -26.65 5.54
CA ILE A 283 2.70 -27.87 5.14
C ILE A 283 3.56 -27.60 3.90
N GLN A 284 3.02 -26.88 2.91
CA GLN A 284 3.76 -26.50 1.72
C GLN A 284 4.99 -25.68 2.08
N SER A 285 4.84 -24.65 2.92
CA SER A 285 5.94 -23.81 3.38
C SER A 285 7.00 -24.62 4.13
N TYR A 286 6.57 -25.59 4.95
CA TYR A 286 7.47 -26.47 5.67
C TYR A 286 8.31 -27.32 4.71
N ILE A 287 7.68 -27.96 3.71
CA ILE A 287 8.38 -28.71 2.66
C ILE A 287 9.35 -27.81 1.87
N ASP A 288 8.90 -26.61 1.50
CA ASP A 288 9.73 -25.65 0.76
C ASP A 288 10.95 -25.20 1.60
N TYR A 289 10.79 -25.08 2.92
CA TYR A 289 11.83 -24.66 3.86
C TYR A 289 12.85 -25.77 4.16
N THR A 290 12.39 -27.01 4.39
CA THR A 290 13.24 -28.11 4.83
C THR A 290 13.74 -29.01 3.69
N GLY A 291 13.12 -28.93 2.51
CA GLY A 291 13.24 -29.92 1.45
C GLY A 291 12.31 -31.12 1.65
N SER A 292 12.35 -32.05 0.69
CA SER A 292 11.36 -33.13 0.53
C SER A 292 11.48 -34.32 1.50
N SER A 293 12.50 -34.35 2.36
CA SER A 293 12.82 -35.54 3.17
C SER A 293 12.53 -35.35 4.66
N ILE A 294 11.25 -35.26 5.04
CA ILE A 294 10.86 -35.27 6.46
C ILE A 294 9.85 -36.36 6.79
N VAL A 295 10.29 -37.24 7.70
CA VAL A 295 9.47 -38.21 8.42
C VAL A 295 8.41 -37.44 9.24
N GLY A 296 7.13 -37.76 9.04
CA GLY A 296 6.03 -37.18 9.82
C GLY A 296 5.08 -36.26 9.05
N LEU A 297 5.36 -35.95 7.77
CA LEU A 297 4.45 -35.14 6.94
C LEU A 297 3.27 -35.92 6.37
N THR A 298 3.41 -37.23 6.08
CA THR A 298 2.33 -38.04 5.50
C THR A 298 1.04 -38.00 6.33
N PRO A 299 1.06 -38.18 7.67
CA PRO A 299 -0.14 -38.09 8.48
C PRO A 299 -0.78 -36.69 8.47
N LEU A 300 0.01 -35.62 8.34
CA LEU A 300 -0.50 -34.25 8.23
C LEU A 300 -1.16 -33.99 6.88
N ILE A 301 -0.55 -34.48 5.79
CA ILE A 301 -1.11 -34.40 4.44
C ILE A 301 -2.43 -35.17 4.34
N GLU A 302 -2.55 -36.31 5.02
CA GLU A 302 -3.79 -37.10 5.06
C GLU A 302 -4.96 -36.40 5.76
N GLN A 303 -4.70 -35.43 6.64
CA GLN A 303 -5.74 -34.60 7.27
C GLN A 303 -6.39 -33.59 6.33
N ILE A 304 -5.82 -33.36 5.13
CA ILE A 304 -6.42 -32.49 4.11
C ILE A 304 -7.44 -33.30 3.31
N HIS A 305 -8.74 -33.00 3.47
CA HIS A 305 -9.78 -33.76 2.79
C HIS A 305 -9.88 -33.43 1.31
N ASN A 306 -9.51 -32.21 0.89
CA ASN A 306 -9.46 -31.86 -0.53
C ASN A 306 -8.40 -32.71 -1.27
N PRO A 307 -8.82 -33.62 -2.18
CA PRO A 307 -7.90 -34.55 -2.84
C PRO A 307 -6.92 -33.84 -3.77
N THR A 308 -7.29 -32.68 -4.34
CA THR A 308 -6.43 -31.89 -5.23
C THR A 308 -5.30 -31.22 -4.45
N LEU A 309 -5.60 -30.64 -3.28
CA LEU A 309 -4.58 -30.05 -2.41
C LEU A 309 -3.64 -31.13 -1.88
N ARG A 310 -4.21 -32.24 -1.42
CA ARG A 310 -3.44 -33.40 -0.95
C ARG A 310 -2.49 -33.96 -2.00
N ALA A 311 -2.97 -34.18 -3.23
CA ALA A 311 -2.14 -34.67 -4.34
C ALA A 311 -0.97 -33.72 -4.63
N ARG A 312 -1.20 -32.40 -4.63
CA ARG A 312 -0.13 -31.41 -4.83
C ARG A 312 0.96 -31.45 -3.77
N LEU A 313 0.63 -31.77 -2.53
CA LEU A 313 1.65 -31.92 -1.47
C LEU A 313 2.44 -33.23 -1.65
N PHE A 314 1.78 -34.32 -2.05
CA PHE A 314 2.47 -35.57 -2.37
C PHE A 314 3.41 -35.44 -3.56
N ASP A 315 3.04 -34.68 -4.60
CA ASP A 315 3.92 -34.41 -5.75
C ASP A 315 5.20 -33.65 -5.39
N LYS A 316 5.26 -33.03 -4.20
CA LYS A 316 6.42 -32.29 -3.69
C LYS A 316 7.35 -33.12 -2.78
N LEU A 317 6.91 -34.30 -2.32
CA LEU A 317 7.70 -35.20 -1.48
C LEU A 317 8.55 -36.16 -2.32
#